data_AF-A0A7K9M8Q0-F1
#
_entry.id   AF-A0A7K9M8Q0-F1
#
_cell.length_a   1.000
_cell.length_b   1.000
_cell.length_c   1.000
_cell.angle_alpha   90.00
_cell.angle_beta   90.00
_cell.angle_gamma   90.00
#
_symmetry.space_group_name_H-M   'P 1'
#
loop_
_entity.id
_entity.type
_entity.pdbx_description
1 polymer ?
#
loop_
_entity_poly.entity_id
_entity_poly.type
_entity_poly.pdbx_seq_one_letter_code
_entity_poly.pdbx_strand_id
1 'polypeptide(L)'
;EVPDFKNALKQFQKLVEKMVTQKTKKRLGLYIEDDDEIDYDKFYTTTQTLFGPDVKDHNVKAFFRKISNNLDARTEWCEIFGYFIGESDAMSSQLKEENMVFLVSEKQQISHAVVKRQDVIMGIVKVPHLDFTVTASQKGVLTIFNNQRLLRPCRVYPFYFHQDTAWITGCDFLPQLKYVVAVTERTVIVWDYKSKGSQSNCFIIKPMENGLLCVCTVTMSDHLAKDNILMGDDKGYVHLLTVTSDHFGLKQCKGKKESQLQVLDPKTFNIVKRKLHDDWVVKVKYISDLNCFGSCSSDSIHSFVLDDIKRLEDHLPVKEFSVPRGVNAFTYCGKAKVIVTGG
;
A
#
# COMPACT_ATOMS: atom_id res chain seq x y z
N GLU A 1 -31.55 -22.64 2.37
CA GLU A 1 -31.27 -21.96 1.07
C GLU A 1 -30.88 -20.53 1.39
N VAL A 2 -29.72 -20.06 0.95
CA VAL A 2 -29.31 -18.67 1.17
C VAL A 2 -30.15 -17.80 0.23
N PRO A 3 -31.03 -16.93 0.74
CA PRO A 3 -31.78 -16.05 -0.15
C PRO A 3 -30.81 -15.19 -0.95
N ASP A 4 -31.00 -15.13 -2.27
CA ASP A 4 -30.19 -14.27 -3.14
C ASP A 4 -30.32 -12.82 -2.65
N PHE A 5 -29.24 -12.32 -2.04
CA PHE A 5 -29.18 -10.98 -1.43
C PHE A 5 -29.61 -9.90 -2.43
N LYS A 6 -29.31 -10.09 -3.72
CA LYS A 6 -29.72 -9.17 -4.78
C LYS A 6 -31.24 -9.13 -4.94
N ASN A 7 -31.92 -10.25 -4.75
CA ASN A 7 -33.38 -10.33 -4.80
C ASN A 7 -34.01 -9.72 -3.53
N ALA A 8 -33.44 -10.01 -2.36
CA ALA A 8 -33.86 -9.41 -1.10
C ALA A 8 -33.78 -7.88 -1.12
N LEU A 9 -32.69 -7.33 -1.66
CA LEU A 9 -32.51 -5.88 -1.82
C LEU A 9 -33.56 -5.26 -2.77
N LYS A 10 -33.89 -5.93 -3.88
CA LYS A 10 -34.96 -5.47 -4.80
C LYS A 10 -36.32 -5.47 -4.14
N GLN A 11 -36.64 -6.48 -3.33
CA GLN A 11 -37.90 -6.55 -2.58
C GLN A 11 -37.97 -5.46 -1.51
N PHE A 12 -36.85 -5.21 -0.81
CA PHE A 12 -36.74 -4.14 0.16
C PHE A 12 -36.91 -2.75 -0.46
N GLN A 13 -36.32 -2.52 -1.63
CA GLN A 13 -36.48 -1.26 -2.36
C GLN A 13 -37.97 -1.00 -2.68
N LYS A 14 -38.69 -2.00 -3.17
CA LYS A 14 -40.13 -1.89 -3.44
C LYS A 14 -40.95 -1.58 -2.18
N LEU A 15 -40.58 -2.15 -1.04
CA LEU A 15 -41.22 -1.89 0.25
C LEU A 15 -41.06 -0.42 0.65
N VAL A 16 -39.86 0.13 0.54
CA VAL A 16 -39.57 1.53 0.87
C VAL A 16 -40.26 2.48 -0.11
N GLU A 17 -40.27 2.18 -1.40
CA GLU A 17 -41.01 2.97 -2.41
C GLU A 17 -42.52 3.00 -2.11
N LYS A 18 -43.12 1.86 -1.73
CA LYS A 18 -44.54 1.79 -1.32
C LYS A 18 -44.80 2.64 -0.07
N MET A 19 -43.92 2.58 0.93
CA MET A 19 -44.03 3.35 2.16
C MET A 19 -43.92 4.87 1.91
N VAL A 20 -42.94 5.32 1.12
CA VAL A 20 -42.76 6.74 0.76
C VAL A 20 -43.97 7.25 0.00
N THR A 21 -44.50 6.46 -0.93
CA THR A 21 -45.70 6.82 -1.70
C THR A 21 -46.93 6.96 -0.80
N GLN A 22 -47.14 6.02 0.13
CA GLN A 22 -48.23 6.09 1.11
C GLN A 22 -48.13 7.33 2.00
N LYS A 23 -46.94 7.61 2.56
CA LYS A 23 -46.72 8.79 3.42
C LYS A 23 -46.84 10.12 2.66
N THR A 24 -46.46 10.15 1.38
CA THR A 24 -46.65 11.32 0.51
C THR A 24 -48.13 11.57 0.24
N LYS A 25 -48.92 10.53 -0.06
CA LYS A 25 -50.38 10.65 -0.22
C LYS A 25 -51.07 11.11 1.08
N LYS A 26 -50.61 10.63 2.25
CA LYS A 26 -51.06 11.11 3.57
C LYS A 26 -50.80 12.60 3.77
N ARG A 27 -49.61 13.11 3.41
CA ARG A 27 -49.29 14.55 3.52
C ARG A 27 -50.12 15.42 2.57
N LEU A 28 -50.48 14.90 1.39
CA LEU A 28 -51.28 15.62 0.40
C LEU A 28 -52.79 15.57 0.68
N GLY A 29 -53.24 14.91 1.75
CA GLY A 29 -54.67 14.77 2.08
C GLY A 29 -55.44 13.87 1.10
N LEU A 30 -54.74 13.11 0.26
CA LEU A 30 -55.30 12.23 -0.78
C LEU A 30 -55.34 10.76 -0.33
N TYR A 31 -55.23 10.51 0.98
CA TYR A 31 -55.12 9.16 1.53
C TYR A 31 -56.49 8.59 1.88
N ILE A 32 -56.78 7.43 1.31
CA ILE A 32 -57.89 6.56 1.69
C ILE A 32 -57.26 5.44 2.50
N GLU A 33 -57.77 5.17 3.70
CA GLU A 33 -57.33 4.02 4.50
C GLU A 33 -57.58 2.73 3.70
N ASP A 34 -56.49 2.02 3.45
CA ASP A 34 -56.47 0.75 2.74
C ASP A 34 -55.89 -0.30 3.71
N ASP A 35 -56.36 -1.55 3.61
CA ASP A 35 -55.93 -2.70 4.42
C ASP A 35 -54.42 -3.01 4.23
N ASP A 36 -53.84 -2.34 3.24
CA ASP A 36 -52.48 -2.48 2.77
C ASP A 36 -51.50 -1.40 3.32
N GLU A 37 -51.90 -0.68 4.36
CA GLU A 37 -51.04 0.28 5.07
C GLU A 37 -49.75 -0.39 5.58
N ILE A 38 -48.60 0.25 5.31
CA ILE A 38 -47.31 -0.16 5.87
C ILE A 38 -47.11 0.59 7.18
N ASP A 39 -47.47 -0.05 8.28
CA ASP A 39 -47.09 0.37 9.63
C ASP A 39 -45.67 -0.10 9.97
N TYR A 40 -45.21 0.26 11.17
CA TYR A 40 -43.88 -0.13 11.65
C TYR A 40 -43.75 -1.66 11.77
N ASP A 41 -44.80 -2.34 12.23
CA ASP A 41 -44.75 -3.78 12.54
C ASP A 41 -44.69 -4.62 11.25
N LYS A 42 -45.44 -4.24 10.22
CA LYS A 42 -45.39 -4.82 8.87
C LYS A 42 -44.05 -4.53 8.19
N PHE A 43 -43.53 -3.31 8.35
CA PHE A 43 -42.20 -2.95 7.85
C PHE A 43 -41.09 -3.78 8.51
N TYR A 44 -41.15 -3.92 9.83
CA TYR A 44 -40.20 -4.67 10.64
C TYR A 44 -40.21 -6.17 10.28
N THR A 45 -41.40 -6.78 10.24
CA THR A 45 -41.57 -8.20 9.90
C THR A 45 -41.05 -8.51 8.49
N THR A 46 -41.36 -7.64 7.53
CA THR A 46 -40.88 -7.79 6.15
C THR A 46 -39.36 -7.65 6.07
N THR A 47 -38.78 -6.68 6.77
CA THR A 47 -37.32 -6.46 6.81
C THR A 47 -36.59 -7.66 7.43
N GLN A 48 -37.11 -8.20 8.53
CA GLN A 48 -36.55 -9.42 9.16
C GLN A 48 -36.70 -10.65 8.26
N THR A 49 -37.78 -10.76 7.50
CA THR A 49 -37.95 -11.86 6.52
C THR A 49 -36.94 -11.78 5.39
N LEU A 50 -36.58 -10.56 4.96
CA LEU A 50 -35.66 -10.33 3.83
C LEU A 50 -34.18 -10.52 4.20
N PHE A 51 -33.77 -10.03 5.37
CA PHE A 51 -32.35 -9.98 5.76
C PHE A 51 -32.02 -10.83 6.99
N GLY A 52 -33.02 -11.43 7.63
CA GLY A 52 -32.81 -12.27 8.80
C GLY A 52 -32.23 -11.51 10.00
N PRO A 53 -31.49 -12.19 10.88
CA PRO A 53 -30.93 -11.61 12.10
C PRO A 53 -29.77 -10.62 11.85
N ASP A 54 -29.33 -10.47 10.59
CA ASP A 54 -28.23 -9.56 10.22
C ASP A 54 -28.63 -8.07 10.38
N VAL A 55 -29.93 -7.80 10.47
CA VAL A 55 -30.48 -6.45 10.67
C VAL A 55 -30.97 -6.29 12.11
N LYS A 56 -30.31 -5.41 12.87
CA LYS A 56 -30.65 -5.14 14.27
C LYS A 56 -31.90 -4.27 14.42
N ASP A 57 -32.74 -4.58 15.40
CA ASP A 57 -34.04 -3.93 15.63
C ASP A 57 -33.95 -2.41 15.77
N HIS A 58 -32.92 -1.92 16.46
CA HIS A 58 -32.72 -0.47 16.65
C HIS A 58 -32.44 0.25 15.33
N ASN A 59 -31.75 -0.39 14.38
CA ASN A 59 -31.46 0.18 13.07
C ASN A 59 -32.72 0.25 12.21
N VAL A 60 -33.55 -0.80 12.21
CA VAL A 60 -34.85 -0.79 11.51
C VAL A 60 -35.73 0.33 12.03
N LYS A 61 -35.77 0.51 13.36
CA LYS A 61 -36.55 1.58 14.01
C LYS A 61 -36.03 2.97 13.68
N ALA A 62 -34.72 3.18 13.69
CA ALA A 62 -34.11 4.45 13.31
C ALA A 62 -34.37 4.79 11.84
N PHE A 63 -34.21 3.80 10.96
CA PHE A 63 -34.43 3.93 9.52
C PHE A 63 -35.90 4.26 9.19
N PHE A 64 -36.85 3.52 9.79
CA PHE A 64 -38.28 3.79 9.63
C PHE A 64 -38.67 5.19 10.09
N ARG A 65 -38.12 5.65 11.23
CA ARG A 65 -38.35 7.00 11.75
C ARG A 65 -37.78 8.07 10.80
N LYS A 66 -36.59 7.84 10.24
CA LYS A 66 -35.96 8.75 9.29
C LYS A 66 -36.79 8.95 8.03
N ILE A 67 -37.24 7.85 7.41
CA ILE A 67 -38.10 7.87 6.23
C ILE A 67 -39.45 8.54 6.54
N SER A 68 -40.04 8.25 7.70
CA SER A 68 -41.33 8.82 8.09
C SER A 68 -41.28 10.34 8.31
N ASN A 69 -40.17 10.83 8.86
CA ASN A 69 -40.02 12.25 9.18
C ASN A 69 -39.53 13.07 7.97
N ASN A 70 -38.64 12.53 7.15
CA ASN A 70 -38.01 13.23 6.03
C ASN A 70 -38.15 12.46 4.71
N LEU A 71 -39.25 12.71 3.98
CA LEU A 71 -39.52 12.03 2.71
C LEU A 71 -38.56 12.42 1.57
N ASP A 72 -37.96 13.61 1.63
CA ASP A 72 -37.03 14.13 0.61
C ASP A 72 -35.54 13.88 0.94
N ALA A 73 -35.25 13.30 2.11
CA ALA A 73 -33.88 13.03 2.50
C ALA A 73 -33.32 11.86 1.68
N ARG A 74 -32.13 12.05 1.10
CA ARG A 74 -31.36 10.94 0.53
C ARG A 74 -31.18 9.87 1.61
N THR A 75 -31.82 8.74 1.39
CA THR A 75 -31.79 7.61 2.31
C THR A 75 -30.80 6.60 1.75
N GLU A 76 -29.68 6.39 2.43
CA GLU A 76 -28.69 5.41 2.01
C GLU A 76 -29.05 4.04 2.57
N TRP A 77 -29.13 3.03 1.70
CA TRP A 77 -29.55 1.66 2.06
C TRP A 77 -28.69 1.02 3.14
N CYS A 78 -27.44 1.47 3.29
CA CYS A 78 -26.51 0.98 4.30
C CYS A 78 -26.94 1.34 5.73
N GLU A 79 -27.79 2.34 5.94
CA GLU A 79 -28.25 2.75 7.27
C GLU A 79 -29.03 1.66 8.01
N ILE A 80 -29.77 0.81 7.29
CA ILE A 80 -30.55 -0.27 7.92
C ILE A 80 -29.65 -1.33 8.57
N PHE A 81 -28.41 -1.45 8.11
CA PHE A 81 -27.41 -2.34 8.68
C PHE A 81 -26.53 -1.65 9.74
N GLY A 82 -26.80 -0.37 10.07
CA GLY A 82 -26.07 0.38 11.08
C GLY A 82 -24.77 1.04 10.61
N TYR A 83 -24.57 1.17 9.29
CA TYR A 83 -23.32 1.74 8.74
C TYR A 83 -23.17 3.26 8.93
N PHE A 84 -24.23 3.98 9.30
CA PHE A 84 -24.19 5.40 9.63
C PHE A 84 -25.09 5.72 10.84
N ILE A 85 -24.63 5.39 12.04
CA ILE A 85 -25.03 6.19 13.21
C ILE A 85 -24.08 7.38 13.21
N GLY A 86 -24.59 8.51 12.72
CA GLY A 86 -23.87 9.77 12.73
C GLY A 86 -23.37 10.14 14.14
N GLU A 87 -22.30 10.90 14.14
CA GLU A 87 -21.64 11.59 15.25
C GLU A 87 -22.61 12.06 16.36
N SER A 88 -22.93 11.18 17.31
CA SER A 88 -23.40 11.61 18.64
C SER A 88 -23.10 10.53 19.68
N ASP A 89 -21.99 10.78 20.38
CA ASP A 89 -21.66 10.48 21.77
C ASP A 89 -21.90 9.09 22.41
N ALA A 90 -20.78 8.61 22.97
CA ALA A 90 -20.62 7.98 24.28
C ALA A 90 -21.07 6.53 24.54
N MET A 91 -21.67 5.81 23.58
CA MET A 91 -22.02 4.38 23.78
C MET A 91 -21.38 3.38 22.79
N SER A 92 -20.43 3.82 21.97
CA SER A 92 -19.87 3.02 20.88
C SER A 92 -18.74 2.06 21.29
N SER A 93 -18.38 1.93 22.57
CA SER A 93 -17.23 1.10 22.98
C SER A 93 -17.57 -0.38 23.16
N GLN A 94 -18.81 -0.74 23.52
CA GLN A 94 -19.20 -2.14 23.76
C GLN A 94 -19.67 -2.89 22.50
N LEU A 95 -20.02 -2.18 21.42
CA LEU A 95 -20.60 -2.78 20.21
C LEU A 95 -19.57 -3.08 19.09
N LYS A 96 -18.29 -2.77 19.33
CA LYS A 96 -17.21 -2.85 18.32
C LYS A 96 -16.59 -4.25 18.16
N GLU A 97 -16.80 -5.17 19.09
CA GLU A 97 -16.09 -6.47 19.09
C GLU A 97 -16.70 -7.53 18.17
N GLU A 98 -17.99 -7.45 17.81
CA GLU A 98 -18.70 -8.62 17.25
C GLU A 98 -19.04 -8.52 15.75
N ASN A 99 -18.89 -7.36 15.11
CA ASN A 99 -19.17 -7.18 13.67
C ASN A 99 -17.87 -7.24 12.83
N MET A 100 -17.22 -8.40 12.81
CA MET A 100 -15.89 -8.57 12.19
C MET A 100 -15.86 -8.93 10.69
N VAL A 101 -17.00 -9.03 9.99
CA VAL A 101 -17.01 -9.59 8.62
C VAL A 101 -16.88 -8.54 7.51
N PHE A 102 -17.21 -7.25 7.74
CA PHE A 102 -17.27 -6.26 6.64
C PHE A 102 -16.70 -4.86 6.93
N LEU A 103 -15.96 -4.65 8.02
CA LEU A 103 -15.25 -3.38 8.21
C LEU A 103 -13.98 -3.36 7.35
N VAL A 104 -13.94 -2.45 6.37
CA VAL A 104 -12.67 -1.80 5.98
C VAL A 104 -12.02 -1.38 7.28
N SER A 105 -10.84 -1.94 7.60
CA SER A 105 -10.18 -1.77 8.89
C SER A 105 -10.28 -0.31 9.35
N GLU A 106 -10.81 -0.11 10.56
CA GLU A 106 -10.83 1.19 11.23
C GLU A 106 -9.44 1.80 11.05
N LYS A 107 -9.34 3.05 10.55
CA LYS A 107 -8.03 3.69 10.28
C LYS A 107 -7.25 3.77 11.58
N GLN A 108 -6.42 2.77 11.85
CA GLN A 108 -5.58 2.75 13.02
C GLN A 108 -4.39 3.66 12.74
N GLN A 109 -4.38 4.83 13.37
CA GLN A 109 -3.23 5.72 13.30
C GLN A 109 -2.12 5.12 14.16
N ILE A 110 -1.10 4.57 13.51
CA ILE A 110 0.11 4.09 14.20
C ILE A 110 0.94 5.32 14.55
N SER A 111 0.75 5.85 15.76
CA SER A 111 1.53 6.96 16.26
C SER A 111 2.93 6.48 16.64
N HIS A 112 3.94 6.92 15.90
CA HIS A 112 5.34 6.76 16.30
C HIS A 112 5.72 7.89 17.26
N ALA A 113 6.30 7.57 18.42
CA ALA A 113 6.67 8.54 19.45
C ALA A 113 7.55 9.70 18.95
N VAL A 114 8.27 9.49 17.84
CA VAL A 114 9.20 10.47 17.24
C VAL A 114 8.54 11.27 16.10
N VAL A 115 7.57 10.70 15.38
CA VAL A 115 6.92 11.36 14.24
C VAL A 115 5.74 12.19 14.72
N LYS A 116 6.03 13.41 15.18
CA LYS A 116 5.03 14.36 15.71
C LYS A 116 4.11 14.99 14.64
N ARG A 117 4.42 14.80 13.35
CA ARG A 117 3.70 15.40 12.20
C ARG A 117 3.44 14.34 11.14
N GLN A 118 2.31 14.43 10.44
CA GLN A 118 2.01 13.63 9.26
C GLN A 118 3.24 13.57 8.32
N ASP A 119 3.53 12.39 7.82
CA ASP A 119 4.67 12.11 6.96
C ASP A 119 4.22 11.33 5.72
N VAL A 120 4.96 11.50 4.62
CA VAL A 120 4.62 10.90 3.33
C VAL A 120 5.36 9.57 3.21
N ILE A 121 4.62 8.52 2.89
CA ILE A 121 5.21 7.22 2.58
C ILE A 121 5.69 7.25 1.13
N MET A 122 6.99 7.09 0.95
CA MET A 122 7.67 7.15 -0.34
C MET A 122 7.77 5.77 -0.99
N GLY A 123 7.79 4.70 -0.18
CA GLY A 123 7.88 3.33 -0.67
C GLY A 123 7.12 2.34 0.20
N ILE A 124 6.47 1.37 -0.45
CA ILE A 124 5.80 0.23 0.20
C ILE A 124 6.19 -1.04 -0.56
N VAL A 125 6.81 -1.98 0.14
CA VAL A 125 7.27 -3.25 -0.44
C VAL A 125 6.71 -4.39 0.39
N LYS A 126 5.91 -5.25 -0.25
CA LYS A 126 5.45 -6.50 0.37
C LYS A 126 6.48 -7.59 0.12
N VAL A 127 6.84 -8.33 1.17
CA VAL A 127 7.78 -9.46 1.12
C VAL A 127 7.00 -10.75 1.38
N PRO A 128 6.52 -11.46 0.34
CA PRO A 128 5.54 -12.53 0.51
C PRO A 128 6.09 -13.73 1.31
N HIS A 129 7.37 -14.06 1.15
CA HIS A 129 7.99 -15.23 1.76
C HIS A 129 8.23 -15.08 3.27
N LEU A 130 8.24 -13.85 3.80
CA LEU A 130 8.42 -13.57 5.24
C LEU A 130 7.16 -12.96 5.88
N ASP A 131 6.10 -12.79 5.08
CA ASP A 131 4.81 -12.23 5.49
C ASP A 131 4.92 -10.90 6.24
N PHE A 132 5.77 -10.00 5.73
CA PHE A 132 5.84 -8.62 6.22
C PHE A 132 5.81 -7.61 5.08
N THR A 133 5.52 -6.36 5.45
CA THR A 133 5.51 -5.20 4.58
C THR A 133 6.55 -4.20 5.08
N VAL A 134 7.47 -3.78 4.23
CA VAL A 134 8.41 -2.70 4.49
C VAL A 134 7.79 -1.40 3.99
N THR A 135 7.94 -0.34 4.77
CA THR A 135 7.56 1.01 4.36
C THR A 135 8.71 1.95 4.61
N ALA A 136 8.86 2.93 3.72
CA ALA A 136 9.80 4.00 3.84
C ALA A 136 9.08 5.34 3.84
N SER A 137 9.42 6.15 4.83
CA SER A 137 8.88 7.48 5.02
C SER A 137 9.87 8.54 4.54
N GLN A 138 9.37 9.65 4.00
CA GLN A 138 10.20 10.73 3.49
C GLN A 138 11.18 11.25 4.54
N LYS A 139 10.79 11.34 5.82
CA LYS A 139 11.65 11.84 6.91
C LYS A 139 12.64 10.81 7.48
N GLY A 140 12.98 9.76 6.73
CA GLY A 140 14.05 8.84 7.15
C GLY A 140 13.61 7.69 8.05
N VAL A 141 12.31 7.38 8.11
CA VAL A 141 11.77 6.28 8.93
C VAL A 141 11.54 5.06 8.05
N LEU A 142 12.24 3.97 8.35
CA LEU A 142 11.99 2.66 7.76
C LEU A 142 11.23 1.81 8.75
N THR A 143 10.08 1.29 8.34
CA THR A 143 9.21 0.54 9.24
C THR A 143 8.83 -0.80 8.63
N ILE A 144 8.96 -1.86 9.41
CA ILE A 144 8.50 -3.21 9.04
C ILE A 144 7.23 -3.55 9.79
N PHE A 145 6.21 -3.91 9.04
CA PHE A 145 4.92 -4.40 9.51
C PHE A 145 4.86 -5.91 9.30
N ASN A 146 4.89 -6.68 10.39
CA ASN A 146 4.63 -8.11 10.31
C ASN A 146 3.12 -8.36 10.10
N ASN A 147 2.76 -9.08 9.04
CA ASN A 147 1.36 -9.39 8.69
C ASN A 147 0.86 -10.69 9.35
N GLN A 148 1.69 -11.38 10.14
CA GLN A 148 1.32 -12.64 10.79
C GLN A 148 0.19 -12.45 11.82
N ARG A 149 -1.01 -12.87 11.39
CA ARG A 149 -2.29 -13.07 12.11
C ARG A 149 -2.92 -11.81 12.73
N LEU A 150 -4.13 -11.52 12.22
CA LEU A 150 -5.18 -10.60 12.70
C LEU A 150 -5.45 -10.56 14.22
N LEU A 151 -4.87 -11.46 15.02
CA LEU A 151 -5.12 -11.62 16.46
C LEU A 151 -3.93 -11.18 17.34
N ARG A 152 -2.81 -10.72 16.77
CA ARG A 152 -1.71 -10.12 17.53
C ARG A 152 -1.43 -8.72 17.03
N PRO A 153 -1.06 -7.77 17.91
CA PRO A 153 -0.68 -6.43 17.48
C PRO A 153 0.46 -6.54 16.46
N CYS A 154 0.26 -5.91 15.31
CA CYS A 154 1.27 -5.84 14.25
C CYS A 154 2.59 -5.40 14.89
N ARG A 155 3.61 -6.27 14.82
CA ARG A 155 4.91 -5.94 15.40
C ARG A 155 5.60 -4.99 14.43
N VAL A 156 5.71 -3.75 14.88
CA VAL A 156 6.32 -2.65 14.14
C VAL A 156 7.76 -2.50 14.60
N TYR A 157 8.71 -2.64 13.68
CA TYR A 157 10.12 -2.34 13.95
C TYR A 157 10.50 -1.07 13.18
N PRO A 158 10.43 0.11 13.81
CA PRO A 158 10.89 1.34 13.19
C PRO A 158 12.41 1.46 13.34
N PHE A 159 13.08 1.71 12.23
CA PHE A 159 14.46 2.18 12.18
C PHE A 159 14.46 3.66 11.79
N TYR A 160 15.17 4.47 12.57
CA TYR A 160 15.29 5.90 12.36
C TYR A 160 16.66 6.20 11.81
N PHE A 161 16.70 6.73 10.59
CA PHE A 161 17.93 7.25 10.03
C PHE A 161 18.12 8.70 10.52
N HIS A 162 19.02 8.89 11.48
CA HIS A 162 19.44 10.21 11.97
C HIS A 162 20.80 10.60 11.35
N GLN A 163 20.84 10.81 10.04
CA GLN A 163 21.92 11.57 9.41
C GLN A 163 21.31 12.64 8.51
N ASP A 164 21.72 13.88 8.76
CA ASP A 164 21.52 15.10 7.95
C ASP A 164 20.39 15.07 6.94
N THR A 165 19.19 15.49 7.34
CA THR A 165 18.08 16.00 6.49
C THR A 165 17.66 15.21 5.25
N ALA A 166 18.25 14.04 4.99
CA ALA A 166 18.17 13.37 3.69
C ALA A 166 16.85 12.63 3.58
N TRP A 167 16.09 12.96 2.55
CA TRP A 167 14.82 12.31 2.27
C TRP A 167 15.05 10.93 1.69
N ILE A 168 14.32 9.93 2.20
CA ILE A 168 14.28 8.62 1.56
C ILE A 168 13.40 8.74 0.32
N THR A 169 13.92 8.40 -0.84
CA THR A 169 13.23 8.48 -2.12
C THR A 169 12.62 7.13 -2.53
N GLY A 170 13.19 6.02 -2.07
CA GLY A 170 12.65 4.68 -2.33
C GLY A 170 13.18 3.61 -1.38
N CYS A 171 12.52 2.46 -1.36
CA CYS A 171 12.96 1.28 -0.63
C CYS A 171 12.62 -0.03 -1.35
N ASP A 172 13.41 -1.07 -1.09
CA ASP A 172 13.12 -2.45 -1.49
C ASP A 172 13.74 -3.45 -0.48
N PHE A 173 13.54 -4.76 -0.72
CA PHE A 173 14.04 -5.85 0.11
C PHE A 173 15.00 -6.75 -0.66
N LEU A 174 16.12 -7.10 -0.05
CA LEU A 174 17.12 -8.02 -0.58
C LEU A 174 16.82 -9.45 -0.12
N PRO A 175 16.37 -10.35 -1.01
CA PRO A 175 15.88 -11.67 -0.61
C PRO A 175 17.00 -12.62 -0.16
N GLN A 176 18.18 -12.59 -0.78
CA GLN A 176 19.26 -13.52 -0.44
C GLN A 176 19.94 -13.11 0.87
N LEU A 177 20.30 -11.83 0.97
CA LEU A 177 20.99 -11.28 2.14
C LEU A 177 20.03 -11.01 3.30
N LYS A 178 18.72 -10.88 3.04
CA LYS A 178 17.67 -10.56 4.02
C LYS A 178 17.88 -9.20 4.68
N TYR A 179 18.23 -8.19 3.89
CA TYR A 179 18.35 -6.80 4.32
C TYR A 179 17.28 -5.95 3.66
N VAL A 180 16.92 -4.84 4.31
CA VAL A 180 16.14 -3.77 3.70
C VAL A 180 17.11 -2.80 3.03
N VAL A 181 16.79 -2.38 1.81
CA VAL A 181 17.53 -1.32 1.12
C VAL A 181 16.64 -0.10 1.01
N ALA A 182 17.23 1.06 1.27
CA ALA A 182 16.60 2.35 1.02
C ALA A 182 17.57 3.26 0.30
N VAL A 183 17.05 4.11 -0.56
CA VAL A 183 17.84 5.14 -1.25
C VAL A 183 17.40 6.50 -0.77
N THR A 184 18.38 7.38 -0.64
CA THR A 184 18.21 8.81 -0.41
C THR A 184 18.85 9.54 -1.58
N GLU A 185 18.86 10.88 -1.58
CA GLU A 185 19.47 11.66 -2.64
C GLU A 185 20.89 11.21 -3.02
N ARG A 186 21.81 10.99 -2.05
CA ARG A 186 23.21 10.62 -2.38
C ARG A 186 23.75 9.44 -1.60
N THR A 187 22.87 8.67 -0.97
CA THR A 187 23.29 7.53 -0.14
C THR A 187 22.37 6.34 -0.34
N VAL A 188 22.97 5.14 -0.32
CA VAL A 188 22.25 3.87 -0.26
C VAL A 188 22.38 3.33 1.16
N ILE A 189 21.25 3.03 1.77
CA ILE A 189 21.16 2.51 3.13
C ILE A 189 20.80 1.04 3.05
N VAL A 190 21.58 0.19 3.72
CA VAL A 190 21.33 -1.24 3.83
C VAL A 190 21.16 -1.59 5.31
N TRP A 191 19.97 -2.04 5.69
CA TRP A 191 19.57 -2.22 7.09
C TRP A 191 19.19 -3.67 7.40
N ASP A 192 19.81 -4.24 8.45
CA ASP A 192 19.44 -5.55 8.99
C ASP A 192 18.20 -5.44 9.88
N TYR A 193 17.07 -5.89 9.38
CA TYR A 193 15.81 -5.85 10.12
C TYR A 193 15.72 -6.83 11.30
N LYS A 194 16.57 -7.85 11.36
CA LYS A 194 16.53 -8.87 12.43
C LYS A 194 17.24 -8.41 13.68
N SER A 195 18.15 -7.45 13.54
CA SER A 195 18.89 -6.88 14.66
C SER A 195 17.94 -6.09 15.56
N LYS A 196 17.61 -6.64 16.74
CA LYS A 196 16.69 -6.02 17.70
C LYS A 196 17.45 -5.08 18.64
N GLY A 197 16.92 -3.88 18.84
CA GLY A 197 17.38 -2.92 19.86
C GLY A 197 18.29 -1.81 19.34
N SER A 198 19.10 -1.22 20.23
CA SER A 198 20.07 -0.15 19.94
C SER A 198 21.28 -0.59 19.08
N GLN A 199 21.33 -1.87 18.70
CA GLN A 199 22.39 -2.47 17.89
C GLN A 199 21.86 -2.87 16.51
N SER A 200 21.27 -1.91 15.80
CA SER A 200 20.86 -2.15 14.41
C SER A 200 22.07 -2.09 13.50
N ASN A 201 22.37 -3.20 12.82
CA ASN A 201 23.43 -3.22 11.83
C ASN A 201 22.92 -2.49 10.58
N CYS A 202 23.46 -1.30 10.36
CA CYS A 202 23.10 -0.44 9.24
C CYS A 202 24.38 -0.02 8.52
N PHE A 203 24.40 -0.26 7.22
CA PHE A 203 25.49 0.08 6.32
C PHE A 203 25.04 1.23 5.42
N ILE A 204 25.89 2.24 5.27
CA ILE A 204 25.60 3.43 4.46
C ILE A 204 26.66 3.51 3.38
N ILE A 205 26.25 3.38 2.13
CA ILE A 205 27.12 3.58 0.97
C ILE A 205 27.00 5.05 0.55
N LYS A 206 28.08 5.81 0.73
CA LYS A 206 28.14 7.24 0.36
C LYS A 206 29.57 7.69 0.03
N PRO A 207 29.76 8.70 -0.82
CA PRO A 207 28.74 9.45 -1.57
C PRO A 207 28.45 8.84 -2.94
N MET A 208 27.18 8.75 -3.32
CA MET A 208 26.79 8.49 -4.70
C MET A 208 26.96 9.76 -5.54
N GLU A 209 27.37 9.61 -6.81
CA GLU A 209 27.68 10.74 -7.69
C GLU A 209 26.45 11.57 -8.06
N ASN A 210 25.33 10.91 -8.37
CA ASN A 210 24.06 11.51 -8.81
C ASN A 210 22.96 11.31 -7.77
N GLY A 211 21.88 12.08 -7.91
CA GLY A 211 20.70 12.05 -7.05
C GLY A 211 19.87 10.77 -7.25
N LEU A 212 19.85 9.82 -6.32
CA LEU A 212 19.06 8.59 -6.47
C LEU A 212 17.58 8.84 -6.13
N LEU A 213 16.70 8.43 -7.05
CA LEU A 213 15.26 8.67 -6.97
C LEU A 213 14.44 7.41 -6.69
N CYS A 214 14.87 6.27 -7.21
CA CYS A 214 14.14 5.01 -7.08
C CYS A 214 15.09 3.81 -6.97
N VAL A 215 14.60 2.74 -6.36
CA VAL A 215 15.35 1.50 -6.14
C VAL A 215 14.48 0.28 -6.36
N CYS A 216 15.07 -0.78 -6.90
CA CYS A 216 14.44 -2.09 -6.99
C CYS A 216 15.50 -3.20 -6.89
N THR A 217 15.19 -4.26 -6.17
CA THR A 217 16.03 -5.46 -6.10
C THR A 217 15.82 -6.33 -7.33
N VAL A 218 16.93 -6.82 -7.89
CA VAL A 218 16.93 -7.81 -8.95
C VAL A 218 17.07 -9.20 -8.35
N THR A 219 16.11 -10.07 -8.63
CA THR A 219 16.15 -11.48 -8.23
C THR A 219 16.70 -12.33 -9.37
N MET A 220 18.00 -12.63 -9.36
CA MET A 220 18.60 -13.64 -10.24
C MET A 220 18.70 -14.99 -9.51
N SER A 221 18.45 -16.09 -10.22
CA SER A 221 18.45 -17.46 -9.67
C SER A 221 19.85 -18.02 -9.36
N ASP A 222 20.92 -17.37 -9.84
CA ASP A 222 22.15 -18.10 -10.13
C ASP A 222 23.22 -18.05 -9.02
N HIS A 223 23.06 -17.20 -7.99
CA HIS A 223 24.10 -17.02 -6.97
C HIS A 223 23.56 -16.94 -5.55
N LEU A 224 23.81 -17.98 -4.77
CA LEU A 224 23.64 -17.98 -3.32
C LEU A 224 24.60 -16.92 -2.72
N ALA A 225 24.06 -15.96 -1.97
CA ALA A 225 24.78 -14.86 -1.29
C ALA A 225 25.17 -13.61 -2.12
N LYS A 226 24.59 -13.40 -3.30
CA LYS A 226 24.68 -12.14 -4.05
C LYS A 226 23.29 -11.59 -4.35
N ASP A 227 23.08 -10.31 -4.07
CA ASP A 227 21.90 -9.55 -4.49
C ASP A 227 22.34 -8.39 -5.37
N ASN A 228 21.55 -8.09 -6.40
CA ASN A 228 21.78 -6.95 -7.28
C ASN A 228 20.70 -5.89 -7.00
N ILE A 229 21.12 -4.63 -6.92
CA ILE A 229 20.26 -3.48 -6.65
C ILE A 229 20.25 -2.60 -7.89
N LEU A 230 19.06 -2.39 -8.45
CA LEU A 230 18.83 -1.47 -9.55
C LEU A 230 18.37 -0.12 -9.00
N MET A 231 18.95 0.98 -9.45
CA MET A 231 18.63 2.33 -8.98
C MET A 231 18.50 3.29 -10.17
N GLY A 232 17.58 4.24 -10.08
CA GLY A 232 17.43 5.33 -11.05
C GLY A 232 17.85 6.66 -10.45
N ASP A 233 18.39 7.57 -11.26
CA ASP A 233 18.88 8.87 -10.82
C ASP A 233 18.22 10.09 -11.50
N ASP A 234 18.61 11.27 -11.03
CA ASP A 234 18.21 12.61 -11.48
C ASP A 234 18.89 13.08 -12.79
N LYS A 235 19.70 12.26 -13.43
CA LYS A 235 20.35 12.58 -14.72
C LYS A 235 20.03 11.57 -15.82
N GLY A 236 19.06 10.69 -15.58
CA GLY A 236 18.62 9.68 -16.54
C GLY A 236 19.51 8.45 -16.63
N TYR A 237 20.40 8.24 -15.66
CA TYR A 237 21.17 7.00 -15.55
C TYR A 237 20.44 5.97 -14.70
N VAL A 238 20.59 4.72 -15.13
CA VAL A 238 20.24 3.55 -14.37
C VAL A 238 21.53 2.89 -13.88
N HIS A 239 21.58 2.64 -12.57
CA HIS A 239 22.71 2.08 -11.86
C HIS A 239 22.39 0.65 -11.43
N LEU A 240 23.34 -0.26 -11.59
CA LEU A 240 23.30 -1.62 -11.12
C LEU A 240 24.43 -1.82 -10.11
N LEU A 241 24.06 -2.00 -8.85
CA LEU A 241 24.98 -2.23 -7.74
C LEU A 241 24.92 -3.71 -7.34
N THR A 242 26.04 -4.41 -7.45
CA THR A 242 26.18 -5.76 -6.92
C THR A 242 26.55 -5.71 -5.45
N VAL A 243 25.80 -6.43 -4.61
CA VAL A 243 26.05 -6.57 -3.18
C VAL A 243 26.20 -8.04 -2.82
N THR A 244 27.18 -8.35 -1.98
CA THR A 244 27.51 -9.70 -1.48
C THR A 244 27.66 -9.67 0.04
N SER A 245 27.53 -10.83 0.68
CA SER A 245 27.66 -10.95 2.14
C SER A 245 29.04 -10.53 2.68
N ASP A 246 30.09 -10.63 1.85
CA ASP A 246 31.46 -10.34 2.26
C ASP A 246 31.68 -8.82 2.44
N HIS A 247 30.99 -7.97 1.68
CA HIS A 247 31.07 -6.51 1.83
C HIS A 247 30.55 -6.01 3.18
N PHE A 248 29.70 -6.79 3.85
CA PHE A 248 29.14 -6.45 5.17
C PHE A 248 29.90 -7.08 6.34
N GLY A 249 31.05 -7.72 6.07
CA GLY A 249 31.96 -8.18 7.12
C GLY A 249 31.43 -9.33 8.00
N LEU A 250 30.43 -10.12 7.54
CA LEU A 250 29.81 -11.18 8.35
C LEU A 250 30.79 -12.27 8.85
N LYS A 251 32.01 -12.34 8.29
CA LYS A 251 33.03 -13.34 8.67
C LYS A 251 34.11 -12.85 9.64
N GLN A 252 34.17 -11.57 10.00
CA GLN A 252 35.17 -11.08 10.97
C GLN A 252 34.58 -10.05 11.91
N CYS A 253 34.36 -10.45 13.17
CA CYS A 253 34.64 -9.65 14.36
C CYS A 253 34.37 -10.47 15.64
N LYS A 254 35.30 -11.38 15.98
CA LYS A 254 35.50 -11.77 17.38
C LYS A 254 36.23 -10.62 18.07
N GLY A 255 35.52 -9.55 18.42
CA GLY A 255 36.11 -8.43 19.14
C GLY A 255 35.33 -7.14 19.03
N LYS A 256 34.88 -6.64 20.19
CA LYS A 256 34.32 -5.30 20.48
C LYS A 256 32.99 -4.93 19.80
N LYS A 257 31.94 -5.10 20.62
CA LYS A 257 30.60 -4.53 20.49
C LYS A 257 30.64 -3.00 20.58
N GLU A 258 30.43 -2.32 19.45
CA GLU A 258 29.81 -1.00 19.42
C GLU A 258 28.81 -0.98 18.25
N SER A 259 27.60 -0.51 18.54
CA SER A 259 26.55 -0.24 17.55
C SER A 259 27.04 0.86 16.61
N GLN A 260 27.57 0.51 15.45
CA GLN A 260 28.12 1.49 14.53
C GLN A 260 27.44 1.39 13.16
N LEU A 261 26.79 2.50 12.78
CA LEU A 261 26.53 2.83 11.39
C LEU A 261 27.85 2.71 10.64
N GLN A 262 27.97 1.73 9.75
CA GLN A 262 29.20 1.53 8.98
C GLN A 262 29.08 2.29 7.66
N VAL A 263 29.93 3.28 7.47
CA VAL A 263 30.02 4.02 6.21
C VAL A 263 30.97 3.29 5.28
N LEU A 264 30.47 2.89 4.11
CA LEU A 264 31.21 2.17 3.07
C LEU A 264 31.41 3.09 1.86
N ASP A 265 32.60 3.00 1.25
CA ASP A 265 32.92 3.73 0.03
C ASP A 265 32.31 2.99 -1.18
N PRO A 266 31.52 3.67 -2.04
CA PRO A 266 30.98 3.10 -3.28
C PRO A 266 32.02 2.40 -4.16
N LYS A 267 33.29 2.84 -4.13
CA LYS A 267 34.38 2.22 -4.91
C LYS A 267 34.67 0.76 -4.55
N THR A 268 34.26 0.32 -3.36
CA THR A 268 34.41 -1.07 -2.93
C THR A 268 33.41 -2.02 -3.57
N PHE A 269 32.41 -1.47 -4.27
CA PHE A 269 31.36 -2.22 -4.92
C PHE A 269 31.51 -2.18 -6.45
N ASN A 270 31.02 -3.23 -7.09
CA ASN A 270 30.86 -3.22 -8.54
C ASN A 270 29.56 -2.47 -8.89
N ILE A 271 29.71 -1.23 -9.36
CA ILE A 271 28.61 -0.35 -9.79
C ILE A 271 28.74 -0.13 -11.29
N VAL A 272 27.77 -0.65 -12.04
CA VAL A 272 27.62 -0.41 -13.47
C VAL A 272 26.57 0.68 -13.66
N LYS A 273 26.86 1.70 -14.47
CA LYS A 273 25.91 2.78 -14.76
C LYS A 273 25.78 3.01 -16.25
N ARG A 274 24.55 3.26 -16.71
CA ARG A 274 24.26 3.55 -18.12
C ARG A 274 23.18 4.61 -18.23
N LYS A 275 23.40 5.60 -19.12
CA LYS A 275 22.37 6.59 -19.44
C LYS A 275 21.32 5.95 -20.35
N LEU A 276 20.06 5.95 -19.91
CA LEU A 276 18.93 5.36 -20.64
C LEU A 276 17.83 6.40 -20.94
N HIS A 277 17.80 7.49 -20.20
CA HIS A 277 16.80 8.54 -20.32
C HIS A 277 17.51 9.90 -20.39
N ASP A 278 16.88 10.90 -21.01
CA ASP A 278 17.38 12.28 -21.03
C ASP A 278 16.87 13.14 -19.87
N ASP A 279 15.89 12.63 -19.13
CA ASP A 279 15.33 13.25 -17.92
C ASP A 279 15.37 12.25 -16.75
N TRP A 280 14.87 12.65 -15.58
CA TRP A 280 14.89 11.90 -14.33
C TRP A 280 14.30 10.49 -14.49
N VAL A 281 14.97 9.50 -13.89
CA VAL A 281 14.44 8.14 -13.81
C VAL A 281 13.47 8.05 -12.64
N VAL A 282 12.18 8.12 -12.96
CA VAL A 282 11.10 8.17 -11.97
C VAL A 282 10.91 6.82 -11.27
N LYS A 283 11.00 5.72 -12.02
CA LYS A 283 10.81 4.38 -11.47
C LYS A 283 11.66 3.35 -12.21
N VAL A 284 12.24 2.44 -11.44
CA VAL A 284 12.88 1.21 -11.94
C VAL A 284 12.18 0.00 -11.34
N LYS A 285 12.09 -1.09 -12.09
CA LYS A 285 11.52 -2.35 -11.60
C LYS A 285 12.08 -3.53 -12.35
N TYR A 286 12.50 -4.56 -11.63
CA TYR A 286 12.81 -5.85 -12.22
C TYR A 286 11.55 -6.71 -12.36
N ILE A 287 11.35 -7.31 -13.54
CA ILE A 287 10.24 -8.19 -13.84
C ILE A 287 10.79 -9.60 -14.01
N SER A 288 10.77 -10.38 -12.92
CA SER A 288 11.31 -11.75 -12.89
C SER A 288 10.66 -12.66 -13.93
N ASP A 289 9.36 -12.49 -14.21
CA ASP A 289 8.61 -13.26 -15.22
C ASP A 289 9.15 -13.08 -16.65
N LEU A 290 9.75 -11.92 -16.95
CA LEU A 290 10.30 -11.59 -18.27
C LEU A 290 11.83 -11.65 -18.29
N ASN A 291 12.47 -11.87 -17.14
CA ASN A 291 13.91 -11.73 -16.97
C ASN A 291 14.46 -10.39 -17.50
N CYS A 292 13.68 -9.32 -17.35
CA CYS A 292 13.97 -7.98 -17.87
C CYS A 292 13.81 -6.94 -16.77
N PHE A 293 14.59 -5.86 -16.85
CA PHE A 293 14.34 -4.64 -16.09
C PHE A 293 13.52 -3.66 -16.92
N GLY A 294 12.68 -2.89 -16.24
CA GLY A 294 12.02 -1.72 -16.78
C GLY A 294 12.52 -0.45 -16.09
N SER A 295 12.65 0.64 -16.84
CA SER A 295 12.87 1.99 -16.31
C SER A 295 11.97 2.99 -17.02
N CYS A 296 11.47 3.99 -16.29
CA CYS A 296 10.64 5.03 -16.86
C CYS A 296 11.09 6.44 -16.48
N SER A 297 10.79 7.39 -17.36
CA SER A 297 11.11 8.80 -17.23
C SER A 297 9.96 9.66 -17.76
N SER A 298 9.89 10.90 -17.29
CA SER A 298 8.95 11.92 -17.77
C SER A 298 9.32 12.46 -19.17
N ASP A 299 10.46 12.05 -19.74
CA ASP A 299 10.82 12.35 -21.12
C ASP A 299 9.79 11.76 -22.11
N SER A 300 9.54 12.48 -23.19
CA SER A 300 8.62 12.08 -24.26
C SER A 300 9.26 11.19 -25.34
N ILE A 301 10.58 11.21 -25.46
CA ILE A 301 11.30 10.45 -26.48
C ILE A 301 11.74 9.11 -25.90
N HIS A 302 12.54 9.14 -24.84
CA HIS A 302 13.01 7.97 -24.13
C HIS A 302 12.15 7.75 -22.86
N SER A 303 10.85 7.54 -23.03
CA SER A 303 9.90 7.51 -21.90
C SER A 303 9.99 6.23 -21.08
N PHE A 304 10.16 5.09 -21.75
CA PHE A 304 10.17 3.78 -21.11
C PHE A 304 11.17 2.84 -21.79
N VAL A 305 11.97 2.14 -21.00
CA VAL A 305 12.94 1.14 -21.48
C VAL A 305 12.64 -0.20 -20.83
N LEU A 306 12.68 -1.27 -21.62
CA LEU A 306 12.45 -2.65 -21.15
C LEU A 306 13.45 -3.61 -21.79
N ASP A 307 14.45 -4.06 -21.04
CA ASP A 307 15.47 -4.96 -21.59
C ASP A 307 16.11 -5.88 -20.53
N ASP A 308 16.98 -6.78 -20.96
CA ASP A 308 17.79 -7.62 -20.07
C ASP A 308 18.82 -6.76 -19.32
N ILE A 309 19.11 -7.10 -18.07
CA ILE A 309 20.11 -6.44 -17.22
C ILE A 309 21.50 -6.45 -17.88
N LYS A 310 21.82 -7.48 -18.67
CA LYS A 310 23.08 -7.53 -19.44
C LYS A 310 23.27 -6.30 -20.33
N ARG A 311 22.18 -5.66 -20.76
CA ARG A 311 22.24 -4.41 -21.53
C ARG A 311 22.87 -3.27 -20.76
N LEU A 312 22.80 -3.26 -19.44
CA LEU A 312 23.47 -2.23 -18.65
C LEU A 312 25.01 -2.35 -18.76
N GLU A 313 25.53 -3.56 -19.01
CA GLU A 313 26.96 -3.86 -19.09
C GLU A 313 27.51 -3.82 -20.53
N ASP A 314 26.75 -4.30 -21.51
CA ASP A 314 27.21 -4.48 -22.90
C ASP A 314 27.14 -3.22 -23.77
N HIS A 315 26.48 -2.15 -23.28
CA HIS A 315 26.23 -0.89 -23.98
C HIS A 315 25.53 -1.01 -25.36
N LEU A 316 24.93 -2.16 -25.68
CA LEU A 316 24.20 -2.38 -26.94
C LEU A 316 22.83 -1.67 -26.93
N PRO A 317 22.20 -1.40 -28.09
CA PRO A 317 20.91 -0.72 -28.15
C PRO A 317 19.85 -1.40 -27.27
N VAL A 318 19.10 -0.59 -26.53
CA VAL A 318 18.02 -1.04 -25.64
C VAL A 318 16.67 -0.89 -26.33
N LYS A 319 15.69 -1.69 -25.92
CA LYS A 319 14.30 -1.51 -26.35
C LYS A 319 13.64 -0.35 -25.61
N GLU A 320 13.49 0.76 -26.31
CA GLU A 320 12.86 1.98 -25.82
C GLU A 320 11.51 2.23 -26.46
N PHE A 321 10.64 2.91 -25.72
CA PHE A 321 9.29 3.27 -26.11
C PHE A 321 9.07 4.76 -25.81
N SER A 322 8.62 5.48 -26.83
CA SER A 322 8.19 6.88 -26.71
C SER A 322 6.71 6.93 -26.37
N VAL A 323 6.39 7.65 -25.29
CA VAL A 323 5.01 7.93 -24.88
C VAL A 323 4.87 9.45 -24.78
N PRO A 324 3.90 10.06 -25.48
CA PRO A 324 3.66 11.50 -25.36
C PRO A 324 3.42 11.88 -23.89
N ARG A 325 4.14 12.89 -23.39
CA ARG A 325 4.15 13.35 -21.99
C ARG A 325 4.87 12.43 -20.97
N GLY A 326 5.55 11.40 -21.44
CA GLY A 326 6.38 10.52 -20.62
C GLY A 326 5.59 9.52 -19.78
N VAL A 327 6.33 8.79 -18.93
CA VAL A 327 5.79 7.73 -18.07
C VAL A 327 6.29 7.92 -16.63
N ASN A 328 5.36 8.08 -15.70
CA ASN A 328 5.63 8.31 -14.29
C ASN A 328 5.61 7.01 -13.47
N ALA A 329 4.85 6.01 -13.91
CA ALA A 329 4.79 4.72 -13.26
C ALA A 329 4.51 3.61 -14.27
N PHE A 330 4.95 2.41 -13.95
CA PHE A 330 4.55 1.22 -14.69
C PHE A 330 4.44 0.00 -13.79
N THR A 331 3.72 -1.01 -14.27
CA THR A 331 3.65 -2.33 -13.66
C THR A 331 3.39 -3.41 -14.72
N TYR A 332 3.79 -4.64 -14.43
CA TYR A 332 3.55 -5.80 -15.28
C TYR A 332 2.54 -6.73 -14.61
N CYS A 333 1.57 -7.21 -15.39
CA CYS A 333 0.63 -8.23 -14.98
C CYS A 333 0.99 -9.56 -15.64
N GLY A 334 1.60 -10.49 -14.89
CA GLY A 334 1.97 -11.82 -15.39
C GLY A 334 0.80 -12.65 -15.91
N LYS A 335 -0.39 -12.50 -15.32
CA LYS A 335 -1.61 -13.20 -15.77
C LYS A 335 -2.08 -12.75 -17.16
N ALA A 336 -2.06 -11.44 -17.41
CA ALA A 336 -2.49 -10.87 -18.68
C ALA A 336 -1.35 -10.76 -19.70
N LYS A 337 -0.09 -10.90 -19.26
CA LYS A 337 1.12 -10.63 -20.05
C LYS A 337 1.14 -9.20 -20.62
N VAL A 338 0.66 -8.25 -19.84
CA VAL A 338 0.52 -6.84 -20.22
C VAL A 338 1.36 -5.97 -19.29
N ILE A 339 2.08 -5.00 -19.89
CA ILE A 339 2.69 -3.89 -19.17
C ILE A 339 1.71 -2.72 -19.21
N VAL A 340 1.41 -2.18 -18.05
CA VAL A 340 0.56 -0.99 -17.90
C VAL A 340 1.45 0.15 -17.46
N THR A 341 1.43 1.23 -18.23
CA THR A 341 2.11 2.50 -17.93
C THR A 341 1.08 3.54 -17.47
N GLY A 342 1.49 4.42 -16.57
CA GLY A 342 0.75 5.60 -16.13
C GLY A 342 1.65 6.83 -16.23
N GLY A 343 1.14 7.89 -16.84
CA GLY A 343 1.85 9.14 -17.11
C GLY A 343 0.93 10.31 -16.87
#